data_AF-A0A2E3EB66-F1
#
_entry.id   AF-A0A2E3EB66-F1
#
_cell.length_a   1.000
_cell.length_b   1.000
_cell.length_c   1.000
_cell.angle_alpha   90.00
_cell.angle_beta   90.00
_cell.angle_gamma   90.00
#
_symmetry.space_group_name_H-M   'P 1'
#
loop_
_entity.id
_entity.type
_entity.pdbx_description
1 polymer ?
#
loop_
_entity_poly.entity_id
_entity_poly.type
_entity_poly.pdbx_seq_one_letter_code
_entity_poly.pdbx_strand_id
1 'polypeptide(L)'
;MKNDYYRAIESFALRAFLIAIGIQLFMVLILIFGSDKVATIHGTIIGIEEDRMEQFNYDVKLQLYLFVSVIKIAAIIFFGIPWVVLRFSKVFRNKE
;
A
#
# COMPACT_ATOMS: atom_id res chain seq x y z
N MET A 1 2.75 -25.74 -20.38
CA MET A 1 3.17 -25.93 -18.97
C MET A 1 4.03 -24.80 -18.40
N LYS A 2 5.31 -24.62 -18.79
CA LYS A 2 6.14 -23.51 -18.24
C LYS A 2 5.56 -22.12 -18.56
N ASN A 3 5.02 -21.93 -19.77
CA ASN A 3 4.44 -20.66 -20.21
C ASN A 3 3.15 -20.31 -19.43
N ASP A 4 2.25 -21.28 -19.24
CA ASP A 4 0.99 -21.08 -18.49
C ASP A 4 1.24 -20.71 -17.02
N TYR A 5 2.26 -21.32 -16.40
CA TYR A 5 2.67 -20.98 -15.04
C TYR A 5 3.19 -19.54 -14.92
N TYR A 6 4.06 -19.10 -15.84
CA TYR A 6 4.54 -17.71 -15.85
C TYR A 6 3.42 -16.70 -16.12
N ARG A 7 2.48 -17.02 -17.02
CA ARG A 7 1.27 -16.19 -17.25
C ARG A 7 0.38 -16.10 -16.02
N ALA A 8 0.22 -17.19 -15.27
CA ALA A 8 -0.54 -17.18 -14.02
C ALA A 8 0.12 -16.26 -12.98
N ILE A 9 1.44 -16.35 -12.82
CA ILE A 9 2.19 -15.47 -11.91
C ILE A 9 2.14 -14.02 -12.38
N GLU A 10 2.28 -13.75 -13.68
CA GLU A 10 2.18 -12.40 -14.25
C GLU A 10 0.81 -11.79 -13.93
N SER A 11 -0.28 -12.53 -14.17
CA SER A 11 -1.63 -12.07 -13.84
C SER A 11 -1.82 -11.86 -12.35
N PHE A 12 -1.23 -12.71 -11.51
CA PHE A 12 -1.30 -12.54 -10.06
C PHE A 12 -0.55 -11.28 -9.61
N ALA A 13 0.68 -11.10 -10.07
CA ALA A 13 1.52 -9.95 -9.77
C ALA A 13 0.83 -8.64 -10.20
N LEU A 14 0.22 -8.60 -11.38
CA LEU A 14 -0.55 -7.44 -11.83
C LEU A 14 -1.74 -7.14 -10.92
N ARG A 15 -2.55 -8.16 -10.60
CA ARG A 15 -3.74 -7.99 -9.74
C ARG A 15 -3.36 -7.52 -8.35
N ALA A 16 -2.34 -8.14 -7.75
CA ALA A 16 -1.82 -7.75 -6.44
C ALA A 16 -1.28 -6.31 -6.45
N PHE A 17 -0.57 -5.92 -7.52
CA PHE A 17 -0.06 -4.56 -7.68
C PHE A 17 -1.20 -3.53 -7.79
N LEU A 18 -2.24 -3.82 -8.58
CA LEU A 18 -3.42 -2.96 -8.71
C LEU A 18 -4.20 -2.83 -7.39
N ILE A 19 -4.35 -3.92 -6.64
CA ILE A 19 -4.96 -3.88 -5.30
C ILE A 19 -4.14 -2.99 -4.37
N ALA A 20 -2.81 -3.12 -4.38
CA ALA A 20 -1.94 -2.28 -3.56
C ALA A 20 -2.02 -0.79 -3.92
N ILE A 21 -2.15 -0.46 -5.21
CA ILE A 21 -2.43 0.91 -5.66
C ILE A 21 -3.79 1.40 -5.12
N GLY A 22 -4.83 0.57 -5.22
CA GLY A 22 -6.15 0.90 -4.66
C GLY A 22 -6.11 1.19 -3.17
N ILE A 23 -5.38 0.38 -2.39
CA ILE A 23 -5.17 0.61 -0.95
C ILE A 23 -4.44 1.93 -0.71
N GLN A 24 -3.40 2.25 -1.49
CA GLN A 24 -2.70 3.54 -1.35
C GLN A 24 -3.62 4.72 -1.61
N LEU A 25 -4.43 4.67 -2.67
CA LEU A 25 -5.40 5.73 -2.97
C LEU A 25 -6.41 5.90 -1.84
N PHE A 26 -6.90 4.79 -1.27
CA PHE A 26 -7.79 4.83 -0.12
C PHE A 26 -7.14 5.50 1.10
N MET A 27 -5.89 5.16 1.40
CA MET A 27 -5.15 5.78 2.52
C MET A 27 -4.89 7.28 2.29
N VAL A 28 -4.66 7.69 1.04
CA VAL A 28 -4.56 9.12 0.68
C VAL A 28 -5.89 9.84 0.91
N LEU A 29 -7.03 9.22 0.65
CA LEU A 29 -8.34 9.82 0.98
C LEU A 29 -8.50 9.99 2.49
N ILE A 30 -8.06 9.03 3.30
CA ILE A 30 -8.06 9.15 4.77
C ILE A 30 -7.19 10.33 5.21
N LEU A 31 -6.02 10.54 4.60
CA LEU A 31 -5.17 11.71 4.89
C LEU A 31 -5.88 13.04 4.63
N ILE A 32 -6.62 13.14 3.53
CA ILE A 32 -7.25 14.38 3.10
C ILE A 32 -8.48 14.70 3.95
N PHE A 33 -9.31 13.68 4.26
CA PHE A 33 -10.64 13.89 4.84
C PHE A 33 -10.79 13.44 6.30
N GLY A 34 -9.83 12.70 6.84
CA GLY A 34 -10.00 11.96 8.10
C GLY A 34 -8.94 12.20 9.16
N SER A 35 -7.96 13.11 8.96
CA SER A 35 -6.81 13.23 9.87
C SER A 35 -7.23 13.44 11.33
N ASP A 36 -8.19 14.33 11.57
CA ASP A 36 -8.55 14.73 12.94
C ASP A 36 -9.28 13.60 13.66
N LYS A 37 -10.19 12.89 12.97
CA LYS A 37 -10.86 11.69 13.50
C LYS A 37 -9.87 10.57 13.81
N VAL A 38 -8.86 10.40 12.95
CA VAL A 38 -7.82 9.39 13.14
C VAL A 38 -6.93 9.76 14.34
N ALA A 39 -6.63 11.04 14.56
CA ALA A 39 -5.90 11.50 15.75
C ALA A 39 -6.66 11.13 17.03
N THR A 40 -7.96 11.43 17.09
CA THR A 40 -8.82 11.08 18.22
C THR A 40 -8.84 9.58 18.49
N ILE A 41 -9.04 8.75 17.44
CA ILE A 41 -9.04 7.28 17.58
C ILE A 41 -7.71 6.78 18.15
N HIS A 42 -6.57 7.27 17.65
CA HIS A 42 -5.26 6.89 18.16
C HIS A 42 -5.08 7.30 19.62
N GLY A 43 -5.45 8.55 19.96
CA GLY A 43 -5.42 9.07 21.32
C GLY A 43 -6.24 8.22 22.29
N THR A 44 -7.46 7.82 21.90
CA THR A 44 -8.31 6.93 22.70
C THR A 44 -7.67 5.55 22.87
N ILE A 45 -7.09 4.96 21.81
CA ILE A 45 -6.45 3.63 21.88
C ILE A 45 -5.27 3.63 22.88
N ILE A 46 -4.51 4.72 22.95
CA ILE A 46 -3.36 4.83 23.87
C ILE A 46 -3.75 5.37 25.25
N GLY A 47 -5.05 5.60 25.52
CA GLY A 47 -5.57 5.99 26.82
C GLY A 47 -5.48 7.48 27.15
N ILE A 48 -5.40 8.36 26.15
CA ILE A 48 -5.53 9.81 26.37
C ILE A 48 -6.98 10.12 26.74
N GLU A 49 -7.18 10.79 27.88
CA GLU A 49 -8.48 11.28 28.33
C GLU A 49 -9.01 12.35 27.36
N GLU A 50 -10.34 12.41 27.15
CA GLU A 50 -10.96 13.31 26.16
C GLU A 50 -10.62 14.80 26.40
N ASP A 51 -10.53 15.21 27.68
CA ASP A 51 -10.18 16.57 28.10
C ASP A 51 -8.71 16.94 27.81
N ARG A 52 -7.83 15.94 27.63
CA ARG A 52 -6.42 16.12 27.24
C ARG A 52 -6.18 15.90 25.75
N MET A 53 -7.21 15.57 24.98
CA MET A 53 -7.07 15.24 23.56
C MET A 53 -6.61 16.44 22.72
N GLU A 54 -6.95 17.67 23.13
CA GLU A 54 -6.44 18.89 22.49
C GLU A 54 -4.94 19.13 22.74
N GLN A 55 -4.39 18.55 23.81
CA GLN A 55 -2.96 18.62 24.13
C GLN A 55 -2.15 17.50 23.46
N PHE A 56 -2.83 16.50 22.88
CA PHE A 56 -2.21 15.39 22.17
C PHE A 56 -1.73 15.83 20.79
N ASN A 57 -0.47 16.27 20.73
CA ASN A 57 0.18 16.64 19.47
C ASN A 57 0.63 15.38 18.72
N TYR A 58 -0.27 14.82 17.92
CA TYR A 58 -0.04 13.63 17.11
C TYR A 58 -0.10 13.94 15.62
N ASP A 59 1.05 13.86 14.96
CA ASP A 59 1.15 14.06 13.53
C ASP A 59 0.69 12.81 12.77
N VAL A 60 -0.63 12.63 12.71
CA VAL A 60 -1.31 11.58 11.93
C VAL A 60 -0.83 11.58 10.49
N LYS A 61 -0.58 12.77 9.93
CA LYS A 61 -0.19 12.92 8.54
C LYS A 61 1.18 12.29 8.34
N LEU A 62 2.15 12.62 9.18
CA LEU A 62 3.49 12.03 9.13
C LEU A 62 3.46 10.50 9.30
N GLN A 63 2.72 10.00 10.28
CA GLN A 63 2.58 8.55 10.53
C GLN A 63 2.00 7.82 9.30
N LEU A 64 0.90 8.34 8.76
CA LEU A 64 0.22 7.74 7.63
C LEU A 64 1.04 7.89 6.33
N TYR A 65 1.78 8.99 6.16
CA TYR A 65 2.76 9.14 5.07
C TYR A 65 3.84 8.07 5.12
N LEU A 66 4.42 7.81 6.29
CA LEU A 66 5.43 6.75 6.46
C LEU A 66 4.83 5.38 6.14
N PHE A 67 3.64 5.07 6.67
CA PHE A 67 2.96 3.82 6.43
C PHE A 67 2.65 3.58 4.94
N VAL A 68 2.07 4.58 4.26
CA VAL A 68 1.77 4.52 2.82
C VAL A 68 3.06 4.36 2.00
N SER A 69 4.15 5.01 2.41
CA SER A 69 5.45 4.91 1.73
C SER A 69 6.01 3.49 1.80
N VAL A 70 5.92 2.84 2.96
CA VAL A 70 6.34 1.43 3.13
C VAL A 70 5.49 0.51 2.24
N ILE A 71 4.17 0.66 2.24
CA ILE A 71 3.27 -0.12 1.37
C ILE A 71 3.62 0.10 -0.10
N LYS A 72 3.94 1.34 -0.50
CA LYS A 72 4.34 1.67 -1.87
C LYS A 72 5.62 0.97 -2.29
N ILE A 73 6.65 1.04 -1.45
CA ILE A 73 7.91 0.37 -1.73
C ILE A 73 7.70 -1.15 -1.81
N ALA A 74 6.98 -1.73 -0.84
CA ALA A 74 6.67 -3.16 -0.83
C ALA A 74 5.90 -3.59 -2.08
N ALA A 75 4.87 -2.85 -2.49
CA ALA A 75 4.07 -3.17 -3.67
C ALA A 75 4.91 -3.18 -4.95
N ILE A 76 5.82 -2.21 -5.11
CA ILE A 76 6.72 -2.15 -6.26
C ILE A 76 7.68 -3.35 -6.24
N ILE A 77 8.32 -3.63 -5.10
CA ILE A 77 9.32 -4.70 -4.99
C ILE A 77 8.68 -6.08 -5.21
N PHE A 78 7.56 -6.37 -4.55
CA PHE A 78 6.97 -7.71 -4.55
C PHE A 78 6.05 -8.00 -5.73
N PHE A 79 5.47 -6.97 -6.36
CA PHE A 79 4.48 -7.18 -7.42
C PHE A 79 4.79 -6.40 -8.70
N GLY A 80 5.18 -5.12 -8.58
CA GLY A 80 5.51 -4.28 -9.73
C GLY A 80 6.70 -4.81 -10.53
N ILE A 81 7.85 -5.03 -9.88
CA ILE A 81 9.07 -5.54 -10.52
C ILE A 81 8.84 -6.94 -11.10
N PRO A 82 8.29 -7.93 -10.35
CA PRO A 82 8.00 -9.24 -10.91
C PRO A 82 7.07 -9.19 -12.12
N TRP A 83 6.03 -8.36 -12.09
CA TRP A 83 5.14 -8.18 -13.24
C TRP A 83 5.88 -7.63 -14.46
N VAL A 84 6.69 -6.57 -14.30
CA VAL A 84 7.50 -6.00 -15.40
C VAL A 84 8.48 -7.03 -15.96
N VAL A 85 9.18 -7.74 -15.09
CA VAL A 85 10.16 -8.77 -15.50
C VAL A 85 9.48 -9.88 -16.29
N LEU A 86 8.32 -10.38 -15.83
CA LEU A 86 7.59 -11.43 -16.52
C LEU A 86 7.02 -10.95 -17.86
N ARG A 87 6.48 -9.74 -17.92
CA ARG A 87 5.86 -9.16 -19.13
C ARG A 87 6.86 -8.88 -20.25
N PHE A 88 8.03 -8.33 -19.89
CA PHE A 88 8.95 -7.76 -20.87
C PHE A 88 10.24 -8.57 -21.08
N SER A 89 10.58 -9.51 -20.21
CA SER A 89 11.79 -10.32 -20.41
C SER A 89 11.58 -11.35 -21.51
N LYS A 90 12.46 -11.30 -22.52
CA LYS A 90 12.51 -12.27 -23.62
C LYS A 90 12.71 -13.72 -23.12
N VAL A 91 13.31 -13.91 -21.95
CA VAL A 91 13.51 -15.23 -21.34
C VAL A 91 12.18 -15.93 -21.05
N PHE A 92 11.16 -15.16 -20.64
CA PHE A 92 9.83 -15.69 -20.36
C PHE A 92 8.90 -15.63 -21.58
N ARG A 93 9.21 -14.79 -22.58
CA ARG A 93 8.44 -14.60 -23.81
C ARG A 93 8.83 -15.48 -25.01
N ASN A 94 10.08 -15.93 -25.13
CA ASN A 94 10.58 -16.71 -26.30
C ASN A 94 10.00 -18.14 -26.40
N LYS A 95 8.88 -18.42 -25.75
CA LYS A 95 8.12 -19.68 -25.84
C LYS A 95 6.64 -19.45 -26.20
N GLU A 96 6.27 -18.25 -26.63
CA GLU A 96 5.03 -17.98 -27.36
C GLU A 96 5.23 -18.16 -28.87
#